data_AF-A0A1G7LC54-F1
#
_entry.id   AF-A0A1G7LC54-F1
#
_cell.length_a   1.000
_cell.length_b   1.000
_cell.length_c   1.000
_cell.angle_alpha   90.00
_cell.angle_beta   90.00
_cell.angle_gamma   90.00
#
_symmetry.space_group_name_H-M   'P 1'
#
loop_
_entity.id
_entity.type
_entity.pdbx_description
1 polymer ?
#
loop_
_entity_poly.entity_id
_entity_poly.type
_entity_poly.pdbx_seq_one_letter_code
_entity_poly.pdbx_strand_id
1 'polypeptide(L)'
;MIKCHIVQDLLPSYIDGLLSAETEHDIRQHLQECEACRALHAKLSASIDNISLHVNKKEIDFLKKVRKKTTKKVVTGFTVLLLIFALLTYFLAIGSPVRKADLIYTTSVVGDTWRINMQLTNGKSLLVKTESIYGEKDSNGVKPVVGVLVKPHELLPSPILESDNTSFMFGSTIDSFNKRDYKVILRLGDGDIVFTSDNYDKQRP
;
A
#
# COMPACT_ATOMS: atom_id res chain seq x y z
N MET A 1 17.36 23.75 -73.03
CA MET A 1 18.03 23.66 -71.71
C MET A 1 17.56 24.85 -70.87
N ILE A 2 16.92 24.60 -69.74
CA ILE A 2 16.41 25.65 -68.83
C ILE A 2 17.57 26.46 -68.21
N LYS A 3 17.34 27.74 -67.94
CA LYS A 3 18.37 28.64 -67.40
C LYS A 3 18.61 28.36 -65.92
N CYS A 4 19.86 28.43 -65.46
CA CYS A 4 20.21 28.10 -64.08
C CYS A 4 19.44 28.89 -63.03
N HIS A 5 19.17 30.20 -63.25
CA HIS A 5 18.40 31.00 -62.29
C HIS A 5 16.97 30.46 -62.09
N ILE A 6 16.33 30.00 -63.17
CA ILE A 6 14.99 29.39 -63.12
C ILE A 6 15.04 28.11 -62.26
N VAL A 7 16.09 27.30 -62.43
CA VAL A 7 16.28 26.08 -61.63
C VAL A 7 16.52 26.40 -60.17
N GLN A 8 17.32 27.42 -59.86
CA GLN A 8 17.63 27.82 -58.50
C GLN A 8 16.40 28.36 -57.77
N ASP A 9 15.57 29.14 -58.44
CA ASP A 9 14.32 29.68 -57.89
C ASP A 9 13.28 28.58 -57.63
N LEU A 10 13.23 27.56 -58.50
CA LEU A 10 12.30 26.44 -58.38
C LEU A 10 12.85 25.29 -57.52
N LEU A 11 14.12 25.32 -57.13
CA LEU A 11 14.79 24.25 -56.39
C LEU A 11 14.15 23.95 -55.02
N PRO A 12 13.72 24.94 -54.23
CA PRO A 12 12.99 24.68 -52.99
C PRO A 12 11.68 23.90 -53.24
N SER A 13 10.89 24.35 -54.22
CA SER A 13 9.63 23.69 -54.59
C SER A 13 9.83 22.31 -55.21
N TYR A 14 10.96 22.08 -55.88
CA TYR A 14 11.38 20.78 -56.38
C TYR A 14 11.67 19.80 -55.23
N ILE A 15 12.40 20.25 -54.19
CA ILE A 15 12.71 19.44 -53.01
C ILE A 15 11.43 19.10 -52.21
N ASP A 16 10.49 20.03 -52.14
CA ASP A 16 9.19 19.84 -51.48
C ASP A 16 8.20 19.00 -52.31
N GLY A 17 8.54 18.63 -53.55
CA GLY A 17 7.70 17.80 -54.42
C GLY A 17 6.42 18.49 -54.91
N LEU A 18 6.43 19.82 -55.03
CA LEU A 18 5.25 20.64 -55.36
C LEU A 18 5.16 21.05 -56.84
N LEU A 19 6.08 20.56 -57.68
CA LEU A 19 6.12 20.87 -59.11
C LEU A 19 5.33 19.85 -59.94
N SER A 20 4.92 20.25 -61.14
CA SER A 20 4.33 19.32 -62.10
C SER A 20 5.38 18.34 -62.63
N ALA A 21 4.95 17.16 -63.08
CA ALA A 21 5.86 16.12 -63.59
C ALA A 21 6.73 16.60 -64.78
N GLU A 22 6.20 17.49 -65.61
CA GLU A 22 6.92 18.09 -66.75
C GLU A 22 8.05 19.01 -66.27
N THR A 23 7.76 19.91 -65.32
CA THR A 23 8.77 20.81 -64.74
C THR A 23 9.81 20.06 -63.90
N GLU A 24 9.39 18.98 -63.21
CA GLU A 24 10.30 18.12 -62.46
C GLU A 24 11.31 17.41 -63.38
N HIS A 25 10.86 16.96 -64.57
CA HIS A 25 11.72 16.33 -65.57
C HIS A 25 12.79 17.29 -66.09
N ASP A 26 12.38 18.51 -66.45
CA ASP A 26 13.29 19.55 -66.95
C ASP A 26 14.37 19.94 -65.93
N ILE A 27 13.99 20.05 -64.65
CA ILE A 27 14.91 20.33 -63.55
C ILE A 27 15.87 19.15 -63.32
N ARG A 28 15.36 17.91 -63.35
CA ARG A 28 16.18 16.71 -63.16
C ARG A 28 17.25 16.59 -64.25
N GLN A 29 16.90 16.85 -65.51
CA GLN A 29 17.86 16.87 -66.60
C GLN A 29 18.93 17.95 -66.39
N HIS A 30 18.53 19.16 -65.98
CA HIS A 30 19.48 20.24 -65.71
C HIS A 30 20.44 19.93 -64.56
N LEU A 31 19.98 19.26 -63.49
CA LEU A 31 20.85 18.85 -62.37
C LEU A 31 21.90 17.80 -62.78
N GLN A 32 21.63 16.98 -63.81
CA GLN A 32 22.60 16.04 -64.37
C GLN A 32 23.70 16.74 -65.17
N GLU A 33 23.39 17.88 -65.79
CA GLU A 33 24.29 18.61 -66.67
C GLU A 33 25.00 19.79 -65.97
N CYS A 34 24.44 20.31 -64.86
CA CYS A 34 24.97 21.48 -64.14
C CYS A 34 25.42 21.14 -62.71
N GLU A 35 26.73 21.21 -62.47
CA GLU A 35 27.34 20.96 -61.16
C GLU A 35 26.94 22.01 -60.11
N ALA A 36 26.86 23.29 -60.50
CA ALA A 36 26.50 24.38 -59.59
C ALA A 36 25.09 24.22 -59.00
N CYS A 37 24.11 23.85 -59.83
CA CYS A 37 22.74 23.60 -59.38
C CYS A 37 22.64 22.33 -58.52
N ARG A 38 23.47 21.30 -58.82
CA ARG A 38 23.55 20.08 -58.01
C ARG A 38 24.10 20.33 -56.60
N ALA A 39 25.14 21.14 -56.49
CA ALA A 39 25.71 21.54 -55.20
C ALA A 39 24.70 22.33 -54.36
N LEU A 40 23.93 23.23 -55.00
CA LEU A 40 22.87 23.97 -54.33
C LEU A 40 21.74 23.05 -53.83
N HIS A 41 21.32 22.07 -54.65
CA HIS A 41 20.30 21.08 -54.27
C HIS A 41 20.75 20.29 -53.04
N ALA A 42 21.96 19.75 -53.05
CA ALA A 42 22.50 19.00 -51.91
C ALA A 42 22.56 19.82 -50.62
N LYS A 43 22.91 21.11 -50.71
CA LYS A 43 22.96 22.03 -49.57
C LYS A 43 21.58 22.28 -48.97
N LEU A 44 20.55 22.44 -49.81
CA LEU A 44 19.18 22.68 -49.38
C LEU A 44 18.55 21.41 -48.79
N SER A 45 18.71 20.25 -49.44
CA SER A 45 18.17 18.98 -48.94
C SER A 45 18.77 18.59 -47.58
N ALA A 46 20.08 18.80 -47.37
CA ALA A 46 20.73 18.51 -46.09
C ALA A 46 20.20 19.36 -44.92
N SER A 47 19.72 20.58 -45.19
CA SER A 47 19.12 21.44 -44.17
C SER A 47 17.76 20.91 -43.70
N ILE A 48 16.96 20.35 -44.61
CA ILE A 48 15.60 19.88 -44.32
C ILE A 48 15.64 18.57 -43.51
N ASP A 49 16.51 17.63 -43.87
CA ASP A 49 16.67 16.36 -43.14
C ASP A 49 17.13 16.58 -41.69
N ASN A 50 18.02 17.54 -41.46
CA ASN A 50 18.46 17.87 -40.10
C ASN A 50 17.35 18.49 -39.25
N ILE A 51 16.50 19.33 -39.85
CA ILE A 51 15.37 19.96 -39.14
C ILE A 51 14.30 18.93 -38.81
N SER A 52 13.92 18.06 -39.76
CA SER A 52 12.87 17.06 -39.57
C SER A 52 13.25 16.00 -38.53
N LEU A 53 14.52 15.56 -38.52
CA LEU A 53 15.05 14.63 -37.52
C LEU A 53 15.14 15.27 -36.13
N HIS A 54 15.55 16.54 -36.03
CA HIS A 54 15.63 17.24 -34.75
C HIS A 54 14.25 17.51 -34.15
N VAL A 55 13.27 17.90 -34.97
CA VAL A 55 11.89 18.15 -34.55
C VAL A 55 11.22 16.85 -34.06
N ASN A 56 11.29 15.76 -34.84
CA ASN A 56 10.75 14.46 -34.44
C ASN A 56 11.36 13.95 -33.14
N LYS A 57 12.69 14.03 -32.99
CA LYS A 57 13.38 13.61 -31.77
C LYS A 57 12.94 14.43 -30.56
N LYS A 58 12.80 15.75 -30.71
CA LYS A 58 12.36 16.65 -29.64
C LYS A 58 10.90 16.42 -29.25
N GLU A 59 10.02 16.15 -30.21
CA GLU A 59 8.61 15.84 -29.96
C GLU A 59 8.43 14.49 -29.25
N ILE A 60 9.12 13.44 -29.71
CA ILE A 60 9.12 12.12 -29.06
C ILE A 60 9.66 12.23 -27.62
N ASP A 61 10.73 12.99 -27.41
CA ASP A 61 11.32 13.16 -26.08
C ASP A 61 10.46 14.02 -25.16
N PHE A 62 9.72 15.00 -25.71
CA PHE A 62 8.72 15.77 -24.97
C PHE A 62 7.55 14.89 -24.52
N LEU A 63 6.99 14.08 -25.42
CA LEU A 63 5.89 13.15 -25.10
C LEU A 63 6.32 12.11 -24.06
N LYS A 64 7.55 11.57 -24.16
CA LYS A 64 8.12 10.67 -23.15
C LYS A 64 8.32 11.37 -21.81
N LYS A 65 8.80 12.61 -21.80
CA LYS A 65 9.03 13.41 -20.58
C LYS A 65 7.71 13.75 -19.88
N VAL A 66 6.66 14.11 -20.61
CA VAL A 66 5.33 14.38 -20.05
C VAL A 66 4.71 13.11 -19.48
N ARG A 67 4.72 12.00 -20.23
CA ARG A 67 4.24 10.70 -19.73
C ARG A 67 4.99 10.29 -18.46
N LYS A 68 6.31 10.38 -18.42
CA LYS A 68 7.11 10.01 -17.24
C LYS A 68 6.81 10.90 -16.02
N LYS A 69 6.58 12.21 -16.21
CA LYS A 69 6.18 13.12 -15.12
C LYS A 69 4.79 12.80 -14.58
N THR A 70 3.82 12.54 -15.44
CA THR A 70 2.44 12.22 -15.03
C THR A 70 2.37 10.83 -14.39
N THR A 71 3.00 9.82 -14.99
CA THR A 71 3.08 8.46 -14.40
C THR A 71 3.78 8.49 -13.05
N LYS A 72 4.87 9.26 -12.89
CA LYS A 72 5.53 9.38 -11.58
C LYS A 72 4.60 9.97 -10.52
N LYS A 73 3.82 11.01 -10.85
CA LYS A 73 2.84 11.60 -9.92
C LYS A 73 1.71 10.62 -9.56
N VAL A 74 1.18 9.88 -10.54
CA VAL A 74 0.12 8.87 -10.32
C VAL A 74 0.63 7.72 -9.46
N VAL A 75 1.82 7.19 -9.76
CA VAL A 75 2.45 6.12 -8.97
C VAL A 75 2.69 6.60 -7.55
N THR A 76 3.25 7.80 -7.35
CA THR A 76 3.44 8.36 -6.00
C THR A 76 2.10 8.52 -5.27
N GLY A 77 1.07 9.06 -5.91
CA GLY A 77 -0.26 9.17 -5.31
C GLY A 77 -0.85 7.82 -4.89
N PHE A 78 -0.75 6.81 -5.77
CA PHE A 78 -1.23 5.46 -5.49
C PHE A 78 -0.45 4.79 -4.36
N THR A 79 0.88 4.97 -4.31
CA THR A 79 1.69 4.45 -3.20
C THR A 79 1.32 5.09 -1.87
N VAL A 80 1.08 6.40 -1.84
CA VAL A 80 0.64 7.10 -0.61
C VAL A 80 -0.74 6.61 -0.18
N LEU A 81 -1.67 6.45 -1.12
CA LEU A 81 -3.01 5.94 -0.83
C LEU A 81 -2.96 4.51 -0.26
N LEU A 82 -2.16 3.62 -0.86
CA LEU A 82 -1.96 2.27 -0.34
C LEU A 82 -1.35 2.26 1.06
N LEU A 83 -0.37 3.13 1.33
CA LEU A 83 0.23 3.26 2.66
C LEU A 83 -0.81 3.73 3.69
N ILE A 84 -1.61 4.75 3.38
CA ILE A 84 -2.68 5.22 4.27
C ILE A 84 -3.69 4.10 4.52
N PHE A 85 -4.11 3.39 3.47
CA PHE A 85 -5.05 2.29 3.60
C PHE A 85 -4.48 1.16 4.48
N ALA A 86 -3.21 0.79 4.29
CA ALA A 86 -2.53 -0.21 5.12
C ALA A 86 -2.42 0.23 6.58
N LEU A 87 -2.15 1.51 6.85
CA LEU A 87 -2.12 2.04 8.21
C LEU A 87 -3.50 2.02 8.87
N LEU A 88 -4.55 2.40 8.13
CA LEU A 88 -5.92 2.36 8.64
C LEU A 88 -6.37 0.94 8.93
N THR A 89 -6.12 -0.02 8.03
CA THR A 89 -6.50 -1.42 8.26
C THR A 89 -5.73 -2.02 9.44
N TYR A 90 -4.43 -1.72 9.57
CA TYR A 90 -3.62 -2.15 10.71
C TYR A 90 -4.18 -1.61 12.04
N PHE A 91 -4.51 -0.32 12.08
CA PHE A 91 -5.06 0.32 13.28
C PHE A 91 -6.44 -0.23 13.66
N LEU A 92 -7.32 -0.43 12.67
CA LEU A 92 -8.63 -1.03 12.88
C LEU A 92 -8.58 -2.51 13.28
N ALA A 93 -7.58 -3.27 12.83
CA ALA A 93 -7.46 -4.70 13.11
C ALA A 93 -6.89 -5.01 14.50
N ILE A 94 -5.98 -4.17 15.01
CA ILE A 94 -5.26 -4.46 16.26
C ILE A 94 -5.94 -3.82 17.47
N GLY A 95 -6.57 -2.65 17.29
CA GLY A 95 -7.18 -1.88 18.38
C GLY A 95 -6.16 -1.29 19.36
N SER A 96 -6.66 -0.54 20.33
CA SER A 96 -5.88 -0.07 21.48
C SER A 96 -6.08 -0.98 22.68
N PRO A 97 -5.07 -1.18 23.55
CA PRO A 97 -5.27 -1.86 24.82
C PRO A 97 -6.38 -1.18 25.64
N VAL A 98 -7.27 -1.98 26.22
CA VAL A 98 -8.36 -1.46 27.06
C VAL A 98 -7.79 -0.91 28.36
N ARG A 99 -8.30 0.25 28.82
CA ARG A 99 -7.97 0.84 30.12
C ARG A 99 -8.94 0.37 31.18
N LYS A 100 -8.50 0.36 32.44
CA LYS A 100 -9.33 -0.05 33.58
C LYS A 100 -10.61 0.77 33.74
N ALA A 101 -10.56 2.07 33.45
CA ALA A 101 -11.73 2.95 33.53
C ALA A 101 -12.84 2.60 32.53
N ASP A 102 -12.47 1.99 31.40
CA ASP A 102 -13.36 1.69 30.28
C ASP A 102 -13.89 0.24 30.33
N LEU A 103 -13.51 -0.54 31.36
CA LEU A 103 -13.78 -1.97 31.49
C LEU A 103 -14.55 -2.31 32.76
N ILE A 104 -15.71 -2.93 32.59
CA ILE A 104 -16.42 -3.65 33.66
C ILE A 104 -16.13 -5.14 33.49
N TYR A 105 -15.79 -5.83 34.57
CA TYR A 105 -15.67 -7.29 34.57
C TYR A 105 -16.37 -7.92 35.75
N THR A 106 -16.95 -9.10 35.54
CA THR A 106 -17.55 -9.91 36.61
C THR A 106 -17.00 -11.32 36.54
N THR A 107 -16.68 -11.89 37.70
CA THR A 107 -16.20 -13.27 37.80
C THR A 107 -17.29 -14.15 38.42
N SER A 108 -17.42 -15.37 37.92
CA SER A 108 -18.38 -16.35 38.44
C SER A 108 -17.80 -17.75 38.34
N VAL A 109 -18.20 -18.62 39.25
CA VAL A 109 -17.91 -20.05 39.18
C VAL A 109 -19.18 -20.77 38.77
N VAL A 110 -19.14 -21.50 37.65
CA VAL A 110 -20.28 -22.28 37.14
C VAL A 110 -19.81 -23.72 36.94
N GLY A 111 -20.27 -24.62 37.80
CA GLY A 111 -19.74 -26.00 37.85
C GLY A 111 -18.25 -26.00 38.22
N ASP A 112 -17.43 -26.64 37.39
CA ASP A 112 -15.97 -26.71 37.56
C ASP A 112 -15.22 -25.66 36.70
N THR A 113 -15.92 -24.63 36.22
CA THR A 113 -15.34 -23.58 35.37
C THR A 113 -15.42 -22.24 36.06
N TRP A 114 -14.26 -21.60 36.24
CA TRP A 114 -14.20 -20.18 36.53
C TRP A 114 -14.37 -19.38 35.24
N ARG A 115 -15.20 -18.34 35.28
CA ARG A 115 -15.49 -17.47 34.14
C ARG A 115 -15.29 -16.01 34.52
N ILE A 116 -14.81 -15.22 33.57
CA ILE A 116 -14.74 -13.77 33.61
C ILE A 116 -15.49 -13.20 32.41
N ASN A 117 -16.57 -12.47 32.70
CA ASN A 117 -17.24 -11.61 31.71
C ASN A 117 -16.52 -10.28 31.71
N MET A 118 -16.27 -9.75 30.52
CA MET A 118 -15.72 -8.41 30.30
C MET A 118 -16.69 -7.64 29.42
N GLN A 119 -16.94 -6.38 29.75
CA GLN A 119 -17.78 -5.48 28.98
C GLN A 119 -17.18 -4.08 28.94
N LEU A 120 -17.16 -3.47 27.76
CA LEU A 120 -16.74 -2.09 27.58
C LEU A 120 -17.87 -1.11 27.87
N THR A 121 -17.55 -0.02 28.59
CA THR A 121 -18.50 1.04 28.93
C THR A 121 -18.51 2.20 27.94
N ASN A 122 -17.49 2.25 27.06
CA ASN A 122 -17.25 3.35 26.14
C ASN A 122 -17.92 3.18 24.76
N GLY A 123 -18.76 2.14 24.59
CA GLY A 123 -19.48 1.86 23.35
C GLY A 123 -18.61 1.33 22.20
N LYS A 124 -17.34 1.01 22.44
CA LYS A 124 -16.45 0.36 21.46
C LYS A 124 -16.63 -1.15 21.46
N SER A 125 -16.19 -1.81 20.38
CA SER A 125 -16.14 -3.26 20.30
C SER A 125 -14.94 -3.81 21.05
N LEU A 126 -15.10 -4.97 21.68
CA LEU A 126 -14.11 -5.64 22.49
C LEU A 126 -13.51 -6.83 21.71
N LEU A 127 -12.20 -6.80 21.52
CA LEU A 127 -11.42 -7.94 21.01
C LEU A 127 -10.52 -8.46 22.12
N VAL A 128 -10.60 -9.76 22.41
CA VAL A 128 -9.74 -10.38 23.43
C VAL A 128 -8.74 -11.30 22.76
N LYS A 129 -7.44 -11.04 23.01
CA LYS A 129 -6.34 -11.94 22.62
C LYS A 129 -5.87 -12.72 23.84
N THR A 130 -5.67 -14.02 23.69
CA THR A 130 -5.19 -14.90 24.77
C THR A 130 -3.85 -15.54 24.40
N GLU A 131 -2.88 -15.48 25.30
CA GLU A 131 -1.56 -16.09 25.15
C GLU A 131 -1.28 -17.03 26.32
N SER A 132 -0.69 -18.20 26.08
CA SER A 132 -0.29 -19.11 27.16
C SER A 132 0.97 -18.61 27.86
N ILE A 133 1.00 -18.71 29.19
CA ILE A 133 2.19 -18.48 30.01
C ILE A 133 2.86 -19.83 30.24
N TYR A 134 4.15 -19.93 29.90
CA TYR A 134 4.92 -21.16 30.04
C TYR A 134 5.88 -21.07 31.22
N GLY A 135 5.91 -22.12 32.04
CA GLY A 135 6.82 -22.25 33.16
C GLY A 135 8.22 -22.72 32.74
N GLU A 136 9.04 -23.03 33.75
CA GLU A 136 10.34 -23.66 33.54
C GLU A 136 10.20 -25.06 32.95
N LYS A 137 11.24 -25.53 32.26
CA LYS A 137 11.23 -26.88 31.71
C LYS A 137 11.17 -27.89 32.84
N ASP A 138 10.26 -28.86 32.72
CA ASP A 138 10.22 -30.02 33.59
C ASP A 138 11.41 -30.97 33.33
N SER A 139 11.47 -32.05 34.11
CA SER A 139 12.50 -33.10 33.96
C SER A 139 12.54 -33.75 32.58
N ASN A 140 11.46 -33.65 31.81
CA ASN A 140 11.33 -34.20 30.47
C ASN A 140 11.64 -33.16 29.38
N GLY A 141 12.05 -31.94 29.76
CA GLY A 141 12.36 -30.84 28.86
C GLY A 141 11.14 -30.09 28.30
N VAL A 142 9.93 -30.41 28.79
CA VAL A 142 8.66 -29.79 28.36
C VAL A 142 8.39 -28.55 29.20
N LYS A 143 7.96 -27.45 28.58
CA LYS A 143 7.52 -26.26 29.30
C LYS A 143 6.02 -26.38 29.61
N PRO A 144 5.62 -26.56 30.89
CA PRO A 144 4.22 -26.65 31.24
C PRO A 144 3.54 -25.29 31.08
N VAL A 145 2.25 -25.30 30.75
CA VAL A 145 1.43 -24.08 30.78
C VAL A 145 1.08 -23.76 32.23
N VAL A 146 1.58 -22.62 32.71
CA VAL A 146 1.40 -22.12 34.08
C VAL A 146 0.46 -20.91 34.12
N GLY A 147 -0.30 -20.69 33.07
CA GLY A 147 -1.28 -19.61 33.06
C GLY A 147 -1.71 -19.16 31.67
N VAL A 148 -2.59 -18.17 31.66
CA VAL A 148 -3.08 -17.52 30.44
C VAL A 148 -3.04 -16.01 30.64
N LEU A 149 -2.46 -15.31 29.66
CA LEU A 149 -2.44 -13.87 29.54
C LEU A 149 -3.59 -13.44 28.63
N VAL A 150 -4.56 -12.74 29.19
CA VAL A 150 -5.76 -12.21 28.51
C VAL A 150 -5.54 -10.72 28.25
N LYS A 151 -5.56 -10.32 26.97
CA LYS A 151 -5.29 -8.94 26.52
C LYS A 151 -6.52 -8.37 25.80
N PRO A 152 -7.41 -7.66 26.51
CA PRO A 152 -8.53 -6.94 25.90
C PRO A 152 -8.02 -5.73 25.11
N HIS A 153 -8.52 -5.61 23.88
CA HIS A 153 -8.30 -4.49 22.98
C HIS A 153 -9.64 -3.89 22.58
N GLU A 154 -9.73 -2.58 22.62
CA GLU A 154 -10.87 -1.81 22.11
C GLU A 154 -10.64 -1.53 20.61
N LEU A 155 -11.65 -1.86 19.80
CA LEU A 155 -11.65 -1.59 18.38
C LEU A 155 -12.51 -0.36 18.09
N LEU A 156 -12.11 0.44 17.11
CA LEU A 156 -12.98 1.48 16.60
C LEU A 156 -14.23 0.85 15.97
N PRO A 157 -15.41 1.49 16.12
CA PRO A 157 -16.62 1.02 15.46
C PRO A 157 -16.38 1.00 13.95
N SER A 158 -16.51 -0.17 13.34
CA SER A 158 -16.32 -0.39 11.92
C SER A 158 -17.64 -0.88 11.32
N PRO A 159 -18.07 -0.40 10.14
CA PRO A 159 -19.24 -0.94 9.44
C PRO A 159 -19.13 -2.43 9.12
N ILE A 160 -17.91 -2.98 9.16
CA ILE A 160 -17.59 -4.38 8.84
C ILE A 160 -17.74 -5.28 10.08
N LEU A 161 -17.55 -4.74 11.28
CA LEU A 161 -17.65 -5.50 12.53
C LEU A 161 -19.06 -5.35 13.08
N GLU A 162 -19.71 -6.48 13.37
CA GLU A 162 -21.04 -6.49 13.99
C GLU A 162 -21.05 -5.63 15.26
N SER A 163 -22.08 -4.79 15.38
CA SER A 163 -22.18 -3.71 16.36
C SER A 163 -22.36 -4.17 17.82
N ASP A 164 -22.47 -5.47 18.08
CA ASP A 164 -22.86 -6.00 19.39
C ASP A 164 -21.72 -6.70 20.15
N ASN A 165 -20.49 -6.56 19.67
CA ASN A 165 -19.31 -7.23 20.24
C ASN A 165 -18.72 -6.48 21.44
N THR A 166 -19.55 -5.89 22.31
CA THR A 166 -19.09 -5.06 23.44
C THR A 166 -18.67 -5.88 24.66
N SER A 167 -19.00 -7.18 24.66
CA SER A 167 -18.68 -8.10 25.75
C SER A 167 -17.95 -9.35 25.27
N PHE A 168 -17.12 -9.91 26.15
CA PHE A 168 -16.38 -11.15 25.90
C PHE A 168 -16.35 -12.01 27.16
N MET A 169 -16.48 -13.31 26.96
CA MET A 169 -16.44 -14.31 28.02
C MET A 169 -15.21 -15.20 27.89
N PHE A 170 -14.38 -15.20 28.93
CA PHE A 170 -13.27 -16.13 29.07
C PHE A 170 -13.54 -17.09 30.23
N GLY A 171 -13.18 -18.35 30.08
CA GLY A 171 -13.29 -19.34 31.16
C GLY A 171 -12.11 -20.30 31.19
N SER A 172 -11.79 -20.77 32.39
CA SER A 172 -10.78 -21.81 32.64
C SER A 172 -11.26 -22.77 33.72
N THR A 173 -10.80 -24.02 33.68
CA THR A 173 -11.22 -25.04 34.66
C THR A 173 -10.60 -24.76 36.03
N ILE A 174 -11.35 -25.02 37.10
CA ILE A 174 -10.87 -24.84 38.47
C ILE A 174 -9.69 -25.78 38.75
N ASP A 175 -9.73 -27.01 38.21
CA ASP A 175 -8.59 -27.94 38.25
C ASP A 175 -7.29 -27.30 37.72
N SER A 176 -7.40 -26.46 36.68
CA SER A 176 -6.22 -25.75 36.16
C SER A 176 -5.64 -24.78 37.17
N PHE A 177 -6.47 -24.09 37.96
CA PHE A 177 -6.03 -23.22 39.06
C PHE A 177 -5.48 -23.96 40.28
N ASN A 178 -5.88 -25.21 40.48
CA ASN A 178 -5.36 -26.07 41.55
C ASN A 178 -3.95 -26.59 41.24
N LYS A 179 -3.50 -26.51 39.97
CA LYS A 179 -2.11 -26.78 39.61
C LYS A 179 -1.24 -25.65 40.17
N ARG A 180 -0.16 -26.02 40.88
CA ARG A 180 0.77 -25.06 41.48
C ARG A 180 1.19 -24.03 40.41
N ASP A 181 1.07 -22.76 40.77
CA ASP A 181 1.47 -21.58 39.99
C ASP A 181 0.59 -21.18 38.79
N TYR A 182 -0.55 -21.85 38.55
CA TYR A 182 -1.44 -21.43 37.46
C TYR A 182 -2.12 -20.09 37.76
N LYS A 183 -1.98 -19.14 36.83
CA LYS A 183 -2.58 -17.80 36.94
C LYS A 183 -3.22 -17.34 35.64
N VAL A 184 -4.32 -16.60 35.76
CA VAL A 184 -4.88 -15.84 34.64
C VAL A 184 -4.52 -14.38 34.86
N ILE A 185 -3.84 -13.77 33.89
CA ILE A 185 -3.44 -12.36 33.94
C ILE A 185 -4.28 -11.59 32.93
N LEU A 186 -5.11 -10.67 33.39
CA LEU A 186 -5.80 -9.71 32.56
C LEU A 186 -4.91 -8.46 32.41
N ARG A 187 -4.32 -8.29 31.23
CA ARG A 187 -3.39 -7.18 30.93
C ARG A 187 -4.09 -6.03 30.23
N LEU A 188 -4.22 -4.93 30.95
CA LEU A 188 -4.82 -3.67 30.51
C LEU A 188 -3.73 -2.69 30.08
N GLY A 189 -4.11 -1.61 29.40
CA GLY A 189 -3.19 -0.54 29.01
C GLY A 189 -2.56 0.20 30.19
N ASP A 190 -3.18 0.14 31.36
CA ASP A 190 -2.81 0.85 32.60
C ASP A 190 -2.45 -0.08 33.77
N GLY A 191 -2.40 -1.40 33.54
CA GLY A 191 -1.95 -2.35 34.55
C GLY A 191 -2.43 -3.78 34.34
N ASP A 192 -1.90 -4.71 35.14
CA ASP A 192 -2.29 -6.12 35.12
C ASP A 192 -3.20 -6.45 36.32
N ILE A 193 -4.25 -7.23 36.09
CA ILE A 193 -5.08 -7.85 37.13
C ILE A 193 -4.79 -9.35 37.11
N VAL A 194 -4.39 -9.91 38.25
CA VAL A 194 -3.97 -11.32 38.36
C VAL A 194 -5.00 -12.12 39.13
N PHE A 195 -5.43 -13.23 38.54
CA PHE A 195 -6.32 -14.22 39.13
C PHE A 195 -5.57 -15.51 39.41
N THR A 196 -5.55 -15.92 40.67
CA THR A 196 -4.93 -17.15 41.18
C THR A 196 -5.98 -17.99 41.92
N SER A 197 -5.60 -19.18 42.40
CA SER A 197 -6.41 -20.04 43.28
C SER A 197 -7.14 -19.28 44.39
N ASP A 198 -6.45 -18.31 45.00
CA ASP A 198 -6.92 -17.57 46.18
C ASP A 198 -8.11 -16.65 45.88
N ASN A 199 -8.37 -16.37 44.61
CA ASN A 199 -9.46 -15.51 44.17
C ASN A 199 -10.80 -16.27 44.05
N TYR A 200 -10.82 -17.61 44.02
CA TYR A 200 -12.06 -18.41 43.91
C TYR A 200 -12.75 -18.65 45.24
N ASP A 201 -11.98 -18.88 46.31
CA ASP A 201 -12.53 -19.30 47.61
C ASP A 201 -13.43 -18.24 48.26
N LYS A 202 -13.38 -17.00 47.78
CA LYS A 202 -14.27 -15.89 48.21
C LYS A 202 -15.60 -15.84 47.44
N GLN A 203 -15.78 -16.66 46.42
CA GLN A 203 -16.94 -16.62 45.51
C GLN A 203 -17.75 -17.92 45.50
N ARG A 204 -17.32 -18.95 46.24
CA ARG A 204 -18.15 -20.11 46.57
C ARG A 204 -19.10 -19.72 47.72
N PRO A 205 -20.42 -19.93 47.59
CA PRO A 205 -21.33 -19.80 48.73
C PRO A 205 -21.02 -20.83 49.82
#